data_AF-A0A3D4V3Y4-F1
#
_entry.id   AF-A0A3D4V3Y4-F1
#
_cell.length_a   1.000
_cell.length_b   1.000
_cell.length_c   1.000
_cell.angle_alpha   90.00
_cell.angle_beta   90.00
_cell.angle_gamma   90.00
#
_symmetry.space_group_name_H-M   'P 1'
#
loop_
_entity.id
_entity.type
_entity.pdbx_description
1 polymer ?
#
loop_
_entity_poly.entity_id
_entity_poly.type
_entity_poly.pdbx_seq_one_letter_code
_entity_poly.pdbx_strand_id
1 'polypeptide(L)'
;MLIPAFAVCVAILGAPSAAIAQAHIQGIVLDSLRTRAPLVGATVVIVEQNRYTTSDSLGRFRFDGVPLGRATLGVLHPLLDSLDLQLPPTAVDVVASGAVATVTIPPAVRMYAQLCADGRDNDGGVIVGRVRDIDDGTPIVGAAVATEWLEYTVGSNGSTPKGVAMAARSDAKGMFVLCNVPTQVPLSVRVRHNGVVAGPSRVVLDDRLLGRTELGMSLRDTAARHVSVVDSIISRDNVRGTAMLRGRILRADRSPAAFAAVGVIGTGRVTRADSSGLFSLEGIAAGTRTIDIRSVGSLPTLQSLEFATGAVLDTSFVLAPLPQILPTLKTSERYRASFEQAGFYDRRRMGLGAFVTESDIRRHGAVDLTNALIGVRGIRVDGGVVRGMPYMRGFGQSTCIPVFFVDGLRFLVDGPWPGPGVVYPYSDLLGVIPGSQIKGIEVYASAGSIPPQYHVPAEGCGSIVIWTR
;
A
#
# COMPACT_ATOMS: atom_id res chain seq x y z
N MET A 1 71.70 -29.84 64.47
CA MET A 1 71.37 -30.09 63.04
C MET A 1 70.49 -31.33 63.00
N LEU A 2 69.35 -31.23 62.29
CA LEU A 2 68.32 -32.26 62.01
C LEU A 2 67.28 -32.56 63.12
N ILE A 3 66.11 -31.92 62.99
CA ILE A 3 64.83 -32.24 63.63
C ILE A 3 63.94 -32.87 62.53
N PRO A 4 63.20 -33.97 62.76
CA PRO A 4 62.42 -34.63 61.73
C PRO A 4 61.12 -33.88 61.45
N ALA A 5 60.82 -33.66 60.17
CA ALA A 5 59.60 -33.01 59.70
C ALA A 5 58.45 -34.03 59.63
N PHE A 6 57.40 -33.80 60.43
CA PHE A 6 56.10 -34.44 60.26
C PHE A 6 55.34 -33.78 59.12
N ALA A 7 55.08 -34.52 58.04
CA ALA A 7 54.22 -34.08 56.95
C ALA A 7 52.74 -34.26 57.34
N VAL A 8 52.01 -33.15 57.49
CA VAL A 8 50.57 -33.13 57.68
C VAL A 8 49.89 -33.18 56.31
N CYS A 9 49.21 -34.28 56.00
CA CYS A 9 48.31 -34.37 54.85
C CYS A 9 47.03 -33.57 55.15
N VAL A 10 46.91 -32.36 54.60
CA VAL A 10 45.66 -31.60 54.57
C VAL A 10 44.78 -32.16 53.45
N ALA A 11 43.72 -32.87 53.81
CA ALA A 11 42.67 -33.25 52.88
C ALA A 11 41.81 -32.02 52.58
N ILE A 12 41.97 -31.43 51.38
CA ILE A 12 41.09 -30.38 50.88
C ILE A 12 39.77 -31.05 50.49
N LEU A 13 38.78 -30.98 51.37
CA LEU A 13 37.39 -31.28 51.04
C LEU A 13 36.90 -30.20 50.06
N GLY A 14 36.84 -30.53 48.77
CA GLY A 14 36.15 -29.71 47.78
C GLY A 14 34.69 -29.58 48.18
N ALA A 15 34.24 -28.37 48.48
CA ALA A 15 32.82 -28.09 48.63
C ALA A 15 32.10 -28.52 47.34
N PRO A 16 30.98 -29.26 47.42
CA PRO A 16 30.22 -29.56 46.22
C PRO A 16 29.79 -28.23 45.62
N SER A 17 30.21 -27.93 44.39
CA SER A 17 29.57 -26.88 43.60
C SER A 17 28.10 -27.20 43.62
N ALA A 18 27.29 -26.35 44.25
CA ALA A 18 25.84 -26.45 44.15
C ALA A 18 25.52 -26.41 42.65
N ALA A 19 25.18 -27.57 42.08
CA ALA A 19 24.75 -27.66 40.71
C ALA A 19 23.46 -26.84 40.63
N ILE A 20 23.58 -25.61 40.12
CA ILE A 20 22.42 -24.77 39.85
C ILE A 20 21.55 -25.60 38.93
N ALA A 21 20.32 -25.87 39.33
CA ALA A 21 19.40 -26.62 38.50
C ALA A 21 19.26 -25.89 37.16
N GLN A 22 19.53 -26.62 36.08
CA GLN A 22 19.58 -26.10 34.72
C GLN A 22 18.53 -26.81 33.87
N ALA A 23 17.86 -26.04 33.02
CA ALA A 23 16.92 -26.54 32.04
C ALA A 23 17.22 -25.95 30.66
N HIS A 24 16.33 -26.18 29.70
CA HIS A 24 16.43 -25.60 28.36
C HIS A 24 15.30 -24.60 28.14
N ILE A 25 15.57 -23.59 27.31
CA ILE A 25 14.54 -22.73 26.71
C ILE A 25 14.49 -23.08 25.24
N GLN A 26 13.30 -23.35 24.70
CA GLN A 26 13.09 -23.51 23.27
C GLN A 26 11.93 -22.62 22.81
N GLY A 27 11.97 -22.16 21.58
CA GLY A 27 10.94 -21.25 21.12
C GLY A 27 10.96 -20.98 19.64
N ILE A 28 10.06 -20.09 19.21
CA ILE A 28 9.96 -19.60 17.84
C ILE A 28 9.88 -18.07 17.85
N VAL A 29 10.57 -17.44 16.90
CA VAL A 29 10.46 -16.01 16.61
C VAL A 29 9.51 -15.84 15.43
N LEU A 30 8.45 -15.06 15.59
CA LEU A 30 7.44 -14.83 14.57
C LEU A 30 7.40 -13.36 14.14
N ASP A 31 7.28 -13.16 12.82
CA ASP A 31 7.01 -11.88 12.19
C ASP A 31 5.50 -11.61 12.10
N SER A 32 5.01 -10.76 13.01
CA SER A 32 3.61 -10.32 13.03
C SER A 32 3.33 -9.10 12.13
N LEU A 33 4.28 -8.65 11.31
CA LEU A 33 4.08 -7.50 10.42
C LEU A 33 3.13 -7.81 9.26
N ARG A 34 2.99 -9.09 8.87
CA ARG A 34 2.15 -9.47 7.74
C ARG A 34 1.48 -10.84 7.83
N THR A 35 2.14 -11.87 8.37
CA THR A 35 1.70 -13.27 8.17
C THR A 35 1.86 -14.19 9.39
N ARG A 36 2.33 -13.70 10.55
CA ARG A 36 2.80 -14.56 11.65
C ARG A 36 3.80 -15.62 11.15
N ALA A 37 4.55 -15.31 10.10
CA ALA A 37 5.54 -16.22 9.53
C ALA A 37 6.76 -16.32 10.45
N PRO A 38 7.51 -17.44 10.43
CA PRO A 38 8.73 -17.54 11.19
C PRO A 38 9.78 -16.52 10.73
N LEU A 39 10.44 -15.85 11.69
CA LEU A 39 11.52 -14.90 11.43
C LEU A 39 12.86 -15.64 11.45
N VAL A 40 13.48 -15.76 10.28
CA VAL A 40 14.76 -16.47 10.07
C VAL A 40 15.94 -15.55 10.38
N GLY A 41 16.98 -16.05 11.04
CA GLY A 41 18.21 -15.30 11.26
C GLY A 41 18.12 -14.22 12.34
N ALA A 42 17.11 -14.27 13.20
CA ALA A 42 16.97 -13.38 14.34
C ALA A 42 17.92 -13.81 15.46
N THR A 43 18.70 -12.87 15.98
CA THR A 43 19.55 -13.11 17.16
C THR A 43 18.69 -12.98 18.40
N VAL A 44 18.53 -14.09 19.13
CA VAL A 44 17.85 -14.12 20.42
C VAL A 44 18.90 -14.05 21.52
N VAL A 45 18.66 -13.24 22.55
CA VAL A 45 19.56 -13.07 23.69
C VAL A 45 18.85 -13.32 25.01
N ILE A 46 19.47 -14.05 25.92
CA ILE A 46 19.09 -14.03 27.35
C ILE A 46 19.83 -12.85 27.98
N VAL A 47 19.10 -11.78 28.30
CA VAL A 47 19.65 -10.47 28.65
C VAL A 47 20.56 -10.55 29.87
N GLU A 48 20.13 -11.22 30.93
CA GLU A 48 20.85 -11.29 32.21
C GLU A 48 22.14 -12.11 32.13
N GLN A 49 22.24 -13.01 31.15
CA GLN A 49 23.35 -13.95 31.00
C GLN A 49 24.26 -13.59 29.82
N ASN A 50 23.89 -12.59 29.02
CA ASN A 50 24.56 -12.21 27.79
C ASN A 50 24.81 -13.42 26.86
N ARG A 51 23.85 -14.35 26.80
CA ARG A 51 23.92 -15.56 25.99
C ARG A 51 23.09 -15.40 24.73
N TYR A 52 23.65 -15.80 23.59
CA TYR A 52 23.06 -15.58 22.28
C TYR A 52 22.80 -16.89 21.53
N THR A 53 21.78 -16.89 20.69
CA THR A 53 21.52 -17.93 19.69
C THR A 53 20.83 -17.28 18.49
N THR A 54 20.72 -18.00 17.37
CA THR A 54 20.10 -17.49 16.14
C THR A 54 18.92 -18.38 15.75
N SER A 55 17.84 -17.78 15.26
CA SER A 55 16.68 -18.53 14.78
C SER A 55 16.95 -19.23 13.44
N ASP A 56 16.49 -20.47 13.30
CA ASP A 56 16.64 -21.28 12.09
C ASP A 56 15.65 -20.90 10.97
N SER A 57 15.63 -21.69 9.88
CA SER A 57 14.72 -21.46 8.74
C SER A 57 13.24 -21.62 9.08
N LEU A 58 12.92 -22.23 10.22
CA LEU A 58 11.57 -22.36 10.78
C LEU A 58 11.36 -21.37 11.94
N GLY A 59 12.25 -20.38 12.10
CA GLY A 59 12.24 -19.37 13.15
C GLY A 59 12.51 -19.92 14.55
N ARG A 60 12.93 -21.19 14.69
CA ARG A 60 13.11 -21.83 15.99
C ARG A 60 14.45 -21.47 16.60
N PHE A 61 14.48 -21.36 17.92
CA PHE A 61 15.70 -21.16 18.70
C PHE A 61 15.72 -22.05 19.93
N ARG A 62 16.93 -22.30 20.45
CA ARG A 62 17.15 -23.09 21.66
C ARG A 62 18.34 -22.57 22.48
N PHE A 63 18.16 -22.58 23.79
CA PHE A 63 19.21 -22.41 24.80
C PHE A 63 19.21 -23.63 25.72
N ASP A 64 20.40 -24.20 25.94
CA ASP A 64 20.60 -25.27 26.93
C ASP A 64 21.35 -24.76 28.16
N GLY A 65 21.20 -25.42 29.31
CA GLY A 65 21.96 -25.09 30.52
C GLY A 65 21.51 -23.77 31.16
N VAL A 66 20.23 -23.42 31.08
CA VAL A 66 19.68 -22.17 31.62
C VAL A 66 19.26 -22.40 33.08
N PRO A 67 19.76 -21.61 34.05
CA PRO A 67 19.31 -21.66 35.45
C PRO A 67 17.79 -21.58 35.60
N LEU A 68 17.23 -22.32 36.55
CA LEU A 68 15.82 -22.18 36.91
C LEU A 68 15.51 -20.79 37.43
N GLY A 69 14.31 -20.30 37.14
CA GLY A 69 13.82 -18.98 37.51
C GLY A 69 13.44 -18.12 36.31
N ARG A 70 13.26 -16.81 36.55
CA ARG A 70 12.84 -15.87 35.51
C ARG A 70 14.02 -15.50 34.61
N ALA A 71 13.84 -15.63 33.31
CA ALA A 71 14.78 -15.20 32.28
C ALA A 71 14.12 -14.17 31.35
N THR A 72 14.92 -13.25 30.80
CA THR A 72 14.43 -12.24 29.87
C THR A 72 15.04 -12.44 28.49
N LEU A 73 14.18 -12.61 27.49
CA LEU A 73 14.57 -12.77 26.09
C LEU A 73 14.49 -11.43 25.35
N GLY A 74 15.59 -11.02 24.74
CA GLY A 74 15.65 -9.96 23.74
C GLY A 74 15.77 -10.53 22.33
N VAL A 75 15.35 -9.78 21.32
CA VAL A 75 15.53 -10.13 19.91
C VAL A 75 16.14 -8.95 19.16
N LEU A 76 17.18 -9.26 18.40
CA LEU A 76 17.88 -8.36 17.49
C LEU A 76 17.70 -8.91 16.07
N HIS A 77 17.32 -8.06 15.13
CA HIS A 77 17.18 -8.47 13.74
C HIS A 77 17.55 -7.27 12.83
N PRO A 78 18.34 -7.47 11.77
CA PRO A 78 18.76 -6.36 10.89
C PRO A 78 17.61 -5.51 10.35
N LEU A 79 16.44 -6.12 10.08
CA LEU A 79 15.23 -5.39 9.67
C LEU A 79 14.69 -4.44 10.76
N LEU A 80 14.81 -4.80 12.04
CA LEU A 80 14.32 -4.00 13.16
C LEU A 80 15.32 -2.92 13.57
N ASP A 81 16.63 -3.26 13.54
CA ASP A 81 17.71 -2.30 13.77
C ASP A 81 17.68 -1.18 12.73
N SER A 82 17.36 -1.53 11.48
CA SER A 82 17.19 -0.56 10.40
C SER A 82 16.02 0.41 10.64
N LEU A 83 15.01 -0.03 11.41
CA LEU A 83 13.84 0.77 11.78
C LEU A 83 14.04 1.49 13.14
N ASP A 84 15.19 1.32 13.80
CA ASP A 84 15.47 1.78 15.18
C ASP A 84 14.39 1.34 16.19
N LEU A 85 13.77 0.18 15.93
CA LEU A 85 12.70 -0.35 16.77
C LEU A 85 13.28 -1.23 17.86
N GLN A 86 13.10 -0.80 19.10
CA GLN A 86 13.39 -1.65 20.25
C GLN A 86 12.19 -2.55 20.52
N LEU A 87 12.38 -3.86 20.34
CA LEU A 87 11.39 -4.83 20.74
C LEU A 87 11.30 -4.88 22.28
N PRO A 88 10.09 -4.85 22.87
CA PRO A 88 9.96 -5.07 24.29
C PRO A 88 10.48 -6.47 24.64
N PRO A 89 11.28 -6.61 25.70
CA PRO A 89 11.82 -7.89 26.10
C PRO A 89 10.71 -8.84 26.57
N THR A 90 10.87 -10.14 26.28
CA THR A 90 9.91 -11.19 26.64
C THR A 90 10.39 -11.94 27.88
N ALA A 91 9.66 -11.84 28.99
CA ALA A 91 9.95 -12.62 30.20
C ALA A 91 9.47 -14.07 30.05
N VAL A 92 10.27 -15.03 30.52
CA VAL A 92 10.00 -16.47 30.48
C VAL A 92 10.37 -17.11 31.81
N ASP A 93 9.47 -17.92 32.37
CA ASP A 93 9.74 -18.67 33.59
C ASP A 93 10.34 -20.04 33.25
N VAL A 94 11.58 -20.26 33.69
CA VAL A 94 12.34 -21.49 33.46
C VAL A 94 12.13 -22.45 34.63
N VAL A 95 11.40 -23.53 34.37
CA VAL A 95 11.15 -24.62 35.32
C VAL A 95 11.95 -25.87 34.95
N ALA A 96 11.99 -26.87 35.85
CA ALA A 96 12.81 -28.08 35.67
C ALA A 96 12.51 -28.86 34.36
N SER A 97 11.28 -28.80 33.86
CA SER A 97 10.89 -29.41 32.57
C SER A 97 11.36 -28.63 31.34
N GLY A 98 11.99 -27.47 31.52
CA GLY A 98 12.28 -26.50 30.47
C GLY A 98 11.19 -25.45 30.32
N ALA A 99 11.42 -24.50 29.40
CA ALA A 99 10.47 -23.45 29.06
C ALA A 99 10.25 -23.35 27.55
N VAL A 100 9.02 -22.98 27.17
CA VAL A 100 8.66 -22.69 25.79
C VAL A 100 8.34 -21.20 25.66
N ALA A 101 8.98 -20.54 24.70
CA ALA A 101 8.80 -19.11 24.46
C ALA A 101 8.33 -18.84 23.03
N THR A 102 7.41 -17.88 22.87
CA THR A 102 7.07 -17.32 21.56
C THR A 102 7.43 -15.84 21.59
N VAL A 103 8.42 -15.44 20.79
CA VAL A 103 8.80 -14.04 20.66
C VAL A 103 8.17 -13.49 19.39
N THR A 104 7.36 -12.45 19.53
CA THR A 104 6.67 -11.84 18.38
C THR A 104 7.15 -10.42 18.18
N ILE A 105 7.38 -10.02 16.92
CA ILE A 105 7.48 -8.60 16.58
C ILE A 105 6.10 -7.97 16.89
N PRO A 106 6.02 -6.78 17.53
CA PRO A 106 4.77 -6.08 17.73
C PRO A 106 4.00 -5.96 16.42
N PRO A 107 2.67 -6.19 16.43
CA PRO A 107 1.86 -6.01 15.23
C PRO A 107 2.00 -4.56 14.73
N ALA A 108 1.88 -4.36 13.42
CA ALA A 108 2.12 -3.04 12.81
C ALA A 108 1.26 -1.91 13.42
N VAL A 109 0.09 -2.22 13.99
CA VAL A 109 -0.76 -1.29 14.76
C VAL A 109 -0.07 -0.79 16.04
N ARG A 110 0.61 -1.68 16.78
CA ARG A 110 1.39 -1.31 17.97
C ARG A 110 2.59 -0.46 17.60
N MET A 111 3.24 -0.77 16.48
CA MET A 111 4.36 0.01 15.97
C MET A 111 3.92 1.40 15.51
N TYR A 112 2.79 1.48 14.81
CA TYR A 112 2.16 2.76 14.47
C TYR A 112 1.96 3.62 15.73
N ALA A 113 1.36 3.06 16.79
CA ALA A 113 1.10 3.78 18.04
C ALA A 113 2.36 4.19 18.81
N GLN A 114 3.51 3.53 18.57
CA GLN A 114 4.79 3.93 19.15
C GLN A 114 5.47 5.04 18.34
N LEU A 115 5.28 5.05 17.02
CA LEU A 115 5.92 5.99 16.09
C LEU A 115 5.12 7.29 15.93
N CYS A 116 3.80 7.20 16.01
CA CYS A 116 2.87 8.30 15.78
C CYS A 116 2.14 8.62 17.09
N ALA A 117 2.33 9.85 17.58
CA ALA A 117 1.67 10.33 18.80
C ALA A 117 0.16 10.54 18.63
N ASP A 118 -0.26 10.88 17.41
CA ASP A 118 -1.65 11.11 17.05
C ASP A 118 -2.37 9.81 16.68
N GLY A 119 -3.70 9.82 16.84
CA GLY A 119 -4.56 8.69 16.45
C GLY A 119 -4.39 8.28 14.98
N ARG A 120 -4.72 7.02 14.68
CA ARG A 120 -4.67 6.46 13.33
C ARG A 120 -5.99 6.67 12.61
N ASP A 121 -5.94 7.20 11.39
CA ASP A 121 -7.09 7.21 10.49
C ASP A 121 -7.38 5.79 9.96
N ASN A 122 -8.60 5.52 9.49
CA ASN A 122 -9.00 4.16 9.07
C ASN A 122 -8.04 3.57 8.02
N ASP A 123 -7.64 4.37 7.03
CA ASP A 123 -6.72 3.99 5.94
C ASP A 123 -5.30 4.55 6.12
N GLY A 124 -5.01 5.09 7.31
CA GLY A 124 -3.74 5.73 7.64
C GLY A 124 -2.64 4.71 7.98
N GLY A 125 -1.51 4.82 7.28
CA GLY A 125 -0.27 4.11 7.55
C GLY A 125 0.84 5.06 8.00
N VAL A 126 2.03 4.51 8.22
CA VAL A 126 3.23 5.25 8.57
C VAL A 126 4.36 4.91 7.61
N ILE A 127 5.07 5.93 7.12
CA ILE A 127 6.34 5.75 6.41
C ILE A 127 7.47 6.13 7.34
N VAL A 128 8.42 5.22 7.53
CA VAL A 128 9.65 5.47 8.28
C VAL A 128 10.86 5.39 7.36
N GLY A 129 11.89 6.17 7.66
CA GLY A 129 13.08 6.19 6.84
C GLY A 129 14.22 6.96 7.46
N ARG A 130 15.36 7.00 6.75
CA ARG A 130 16.53 7.80 7.12
C ARG A 130 16.98 8.67 5.95
N VAL A 131 17.52 9.83 6.30
CA VAL A 131 18.20 10.76 5.40
C VAL A 131 19.69 10.76 5.75
N ARG A 132 20.54 10.53 4.75
CA ARG A 132 22.00 10.53 4.91
C ARG A 132 22.70 11.24 3.76
N ASP A 133 23.93 11.68 4.01
CA ASP A 133 24.84 12.04 2.94
C ASP A 133 25.22 10.76 2.18
N ILE A 134 25.02 10.76 0.86
CA ILE A 134 25.27 9.60 0.02
C ILE A 134 26.77 9.34 -0.19
N ASP A 135 27.62 10.35 0.03
CA ASP A 135 29.06 10.29 -0.24
C ASP A 135 29.84 9.71 0.95
N ASP A 136 29.39 9.91 2.19
CA ASP A 136 30.06 9.41 3.40
C ASP A 136 29.16 8.70 4.42
N GLY A 137 27.85 8.62 4.16
CA GLY A 137 26.88 7.91 4.99
C GLY A 137 26.46 8.67 6.25
N THR A 138 26.98 9.88 6.48
CA THR A 138 26.65 10.67 7.67
C THR A 138 25.15 11.00 7.73
N PRO A 139 24.46 10.80 8.85
CA PRO A 139 23.06 11.19 8.98
C PRO A 139 22.86 12.70 8.79
N ILE A 140 21.86 13.09 8.01
CA ILE A 140 21.54 14.52 7.81
C ILE A 140 20.43 14.91 8.78
N VAL A 141 20.74 15.81 9.70
CA VAL A 141 19.82 16.31 10.73
C VAL A 141 18.98 17.47 10.19
N GLY A 142 17.69 17.50 10.52
CA GLY A 142 16.79 18.61 10.20
C GLY A 142 16.39 18.72 8.73
N ALA A 143 16.68 17.72 7.90
CA ALA A 143 16.21 17.65 6.52
C ALA A 143 14.68 17.58 6.49
N ALA A 144 14.05 18.40 5.65
CA ALA A 144 12.60 18.43 5.49
C ALA A 144 12.19 17.31 4.52
N VAL A 145 11.49 16.31 5.04
CA VAL A 145 10.95 15.18 4.26
C VAL A 145 9.46 15.40 4.09
N ALA A 146 8.95 15.21 2.88
CA ALA A 146 7.53 15.39 2.62
C ALA A 146 7.02 14.40 1.57
N THR A 147 5.73 14.08 1.67
CA THR A 147 4.96 13.40 0.64
C THR A 147 3.63 14.15 0.46
N GLU A 148 3.14 14.16 -0.77
CA GLU A 148 1.88 14.80 -1.15
C GLU A 148 0.98 13.81 -1.87
N TRP A 149 -0.32 13.92 -1.63
CA TRP A 149 -1.35 13.14 -2.30
C TRP A 149 -2.61 13.98 -2.47
N LEU A 150 -3.53 13.50 -3.30
CA LEU A 150 -4.83 14.10 -3.48
C LEU A 150 -5.83 13.35 -2.62
N GLU A 151 -6.51 14.08 -1.75
CA GLU A 151 -7.75 13.64 -1.13
C GLU A 151 -8.91 14.28 -1.85
N TYR A 152 -10.08 13.66 -1.74
CA TYR A 152 -11.30 14.21 -2.30
C TYR A 152 -12.18 14.65 -1.14
N THR A 153 -12.23 15.97 -0.90
CA THR A 153 -13.14 16.52 0.11
C THR A 153 -14.51 16.70 -0.51
N VAL A 154 -15.49 16.10 0.15
CA VAL A 154 -16.88 16.11 -0.30
C VAL A 154 -17.58 17.31 0.33
N GLY A 155 -17.91 18.32 -0.49
CA GLY A 155 -18.68 19.49 -0.08
C GLY A 155 -20.07 19.52 -0.73
N SER A 156 -20.89 20.50 -0.33
CA SER A 156 -22.24 20.71 -0.87
C SER A 156 -22.28 20.97 -2.39
N ASN A 157 -21.16 21.35 -3.00
CA ASN A 157 -21.03 21.63 -4.44
C ASN A 157 -20.26 20.55 -5.23
N GLY A 158 -20.03 19.36 -4.66
CA GLY A 158 -19.35 18.24 -5.31
C GLY A 158 -18.06 17.79 -4.63
N SER A 159 -17.36 16.85 -5.25
CA SER A 159 -16.05 16.37 -4.81
C SER A 159 -14.96 17.30 -5.33
N THR A 160 -14.23 17.96 -4.43
CA THR A 160 -13.09 18.79 -4.80
C THR A 160 -11.80 18.08 -4.44
N PRO A 161 -10.85 17.94 -5.40
CA PRO A 161 -9.53 17.44 -5.06
C PRO A 161 -8.85 18.45 -4.14
N LYS A 162 -8.47 17.99 -2.95
CA LYS A 162 -7.66 18.70 -1.98
C LYS A 162 -6.28 18.08 -1.95
N GLY A 163 -5.26 18.87 -2.28
CA GLY A 163 -3.87 18.48 -2.04
C GLY A 163 -3.63 18.38 -0.54
N VAL A 164 -3.26 17.19 -0.08
CA VAL A 164 -2.82 16.94 1.29
C VAL A 164 -1.33 16.62 1.24
N ALA A 165 -0.59 17.18 2.18
CA ALA A 165 0.82 16.92 2.32
C ALA A 165 1.12 16.56 3.77
N MET A 166 1.97 15.56 3.95
CA MET A 166 2.57 15.23 5.22
C MET A 166 4.05 15.56 5.16
N ALA A 167 4.55 16.18 6.22
CA ALA A 167 5.95 16.56 6.31
C ALA A 167 6.51 16.26 7.71
N ALA A 168 7.79 15.89 7.74
CA ALA A 168 8.56 15.66 8.94
C ALA A 168 9.97 16.22 8.78
N ARG A 169 10.70 16.29 9.89
CA ARG A 169 12.13 16.59 9.87
C ARG A 169 12.91 15.39 10.36
N SER A 170 14.07 15.16 9.74
CA SER A 170 14.98 14.14 10.21
C SER A 170 15.61 14.51 11.56
N ASP A 171 15.76 13.53 12.44
CA ASP A 171 16.34 13.69 13.78
C ASP A 171 17.89 13.63 13.79
N ALA A 172 18.49 13.53 14.98
CA ALA A 172 19.94 13.44 15.15
C ALA A 172 20.57 12.17 14.52
N LYS A 173 19.80 11.10 14.35
CA LYS A 173 20.19 9.88 13.64
C LYS A 173 19.78 9.91 12.16
N GLY A 174 19.28 11.04 11.67
CA GLY A 174 18.75 11.20 10.31
C GLY A 174 17.39 10.53 10.09
N MET A 175 16.75 9.99 11.13
CA MET A 175 15.49 9.27 11.03
C MET A 175 14.30 10.21 10.86
N PHE A 176 13.31 9.82 10.08
CA PHE A 176 12.05 10.55 9.94
C PHE A 176 10.85 9.59 9.97
N VAL A 177 9.69 10.14 10.35
CA VAL A 177 8.41 9.42 10.43
C VAL A 177 7.32 10.29 9.79
N LEU A 178 6.60 9.75 8.80
CA LEU A 178 5.42 10.37 8.18
C LEU A 178 4.19 9.56 8.57
N CYS A 179 3.37 10.09 9.47
CA CYS A 179 2.16 9.45 10.00
C CYS A 179 0.92 9.74 9.14
N ASN A 180 -0.12 8.93 9.30
CA ASN A 180 -1.40 9.05 8.58
C ASN A 180 -1.28 9.27 7.07
N VAL A 181 -0.35 8.55 6.43
CA VAL A 181 -0.27 8.53 4.96
C VAL A 181 -1.20 7.46 4.38
N PRO A 182 -1.82 7.66 3.21
CA PRO A 182 -2.77 6.69 2.67
C PRO A 182 -2.07 5.40 2.25
N THR A 183 -2.70 4.26 2.55
CA THR A 183 -2.12 2.93 2.29
C THR A 183 -2.39 2.40 0.87
N GLN A 184 -3.44 2.92 0.21
CA GLN A 184 -3.97 2.39 -1.06
C GLN A 184 -3.46 3.11 -2.32
N VAL A 185 -2.62 4.15 -2.16
CA VAL A 185 -2.09 4.92 -3.29
C VAL A 185 -0.56 4.96 -3.23
N PRO A 186 0.12 4.94 -4.39
CA PRO A 186 1.56 5.11 -4.43
C PRO A 186 1.94 6.52 -3.99
N LEU A 187 2.81 6.62 -2.99
CA LEU A 187 3.30 7.87 -2.42
C LEU A 187 4.68 8.21 -2.98
N SER A 188 4.96 9.51 -3.11
CA SER A 188 6.24 10.03 -3.58
C SER A 188 6.90 10.83 -2.48
N VAL A 189 7.90 10.24 -1.82
CA VAL A 189 8.62 10.87 -0.72
C VAL A 189 9.80 11.66 -1.27
N ARG A 190 9.86 12.96 -0.95
CA ARG A 190 10.96 13.85 -1.32
C ARG A 190 11.64 14.37 -0.07
N VAL A 191 12.92 14.72 -0.19
CA VAL A 191 13.67 15.38 0.88
C VAL A 191 14.34 16.65 0.36
N ARG A 192 14.35 17.68 1.21
CA ARG A 192 15.03 18.95 0.97
C ARG A 192 15.85 19.37 2.19
N HIS A 193 17.08 19.80 1.94
CA HIS A 193 17.99 20.30 2.98
C HIS A 193 18.94 21.33 2.36
N ASN A 194 19.01 22.55 2.92
CA ASN A 194 19.88 23.64 2.43
C ASN A 194 19.84 23.87 0.90
N GLY A 195 18.64 23.80 0.31
CA GLY A 195 18.43 23.97 -1.13
C GLY A 195 18.73 22.73 -1.98
N VAL A 196 19.34 21.68 -1.42
CA VAL A 196 19.53 20.39 -2.07
C VAL A 196 18.22 19.60 -2.02
N VAL A 197 17.87 18.94 -3.12
CA VAL A 197 16.68 18.08 -3.24
C VAL A 197 17.07 16.68 -3.68
N ALA A 198 16.49 15.66 -3.04
CA ALA A 198 16.56 14.27 -3.47
C ALA A 198 15.16 13.62 -3.45
N GLY A 199 15.04 12.51 -4.18
CA GLY A 199 13.77 11.88 -4.53
C GLY A 199 13.19 12.41 -5.85
N PRO A 200 11.90 12.15 -6.12
CA PRO A 200 10.99 11.38 -5.28
C PRO A 200 11.43 9.92 -5.13
N SER A 201 11.21 9.31 -3.98
CA SER A 201 11.22 7.86 -3.79
C SER A 201 9.79 7.35 -3.78
N ARG A 202 9.49 6.33 -4.60
CA ARG A 202 8.14 5.76 -4.69
C ARG A 202 7.94 4.72 -3.60
N VAL A 203 6.96 4.93 -2.73
CA VAL A 203 6.59 4.02 -1.64
C VAL A 203 5.15 3.55 -1.84
N VAL A 204 4.93 2.24 -1.75
CA VAL A 204 3.59 1.65 -1.86
C VAL A 204 3.37 0.77 -0.63
N LEU A 205 2.25 1.00 0.06
CA LEU A 205 1.92 0.31 1.30
C LEU A 205 1.06 -0.94 1.04
N ASP A 206 0.14 -0.92 0.06
CA ASP A 206 -0.68 -2.08 -0.36
C ASP A 206 -1.29 -2.84 0.84
N ASP A 207 -2.22 -2.20 1.55
CA ASP A 207 -2.84 -2.67 2.82
C ASP A 207 -1.89 -2.81 4.03
N ARG A 208 -0.59 -2.56 3.87
CA ARG A 208 0.35 -2.56 5.00
C ARG A 208 0.27 -1.24 5.74
N LEU A 209 0.31 -1.30 7.07
CA LEU A 209 0.37 -0.10 7.90
C LEU A 209 1.74 0.57 7.90
N LEU A 210 2.79 -0.10 7.41
CA LEU A 210 4.17 0.36 7.53
C LEU A 210 4.87 0.32 6.17
N GLY A 211 5.30 1.49 5.73
CA GLY A 211 6.19 1.70 4.58
C GLY A 211 7.60 2.09 5.03
N ARG A 212 8.61 1.76 4.22
CA ARG A 212 10.00 2.15 4.47
C ARG A 212 10.61 2.77 3.22
N THR A 213 11.41 3.83 3.41
CA THR A 213 12.26 4.36 2.34
C THR A 213 13.54 4.97 2.91
N GLU A 214 14.62 4.88 2.16
CA GLU A 214 15.89 5.54 2.45
C GLU A 214 16.10 6.66 1.44
N LEU A 215 16.70 7.78 1.87
CA LEU A 215 16.97 8.92 1.02
C LEU A 215 18.43 9.36 1.19
N GLY A 216 19.21 9.22 0.12
CA GLY A 216 20.57 9.77 0.02
C GLY A 216 20.54 11.17 -0.58
N MET A 217 21.29 12.10 0.00
CA MET A 217 21.53 13.42 -0.56
C MET A 217 23.03 13.62 -0.73
N SER A 218 23.50 14.26 -1.80
CA SER A 218 24.89 14.76 -1.80
C SER A 218 24.87 16.23 -1.46
N LEU A 219 25.62 16.62 -0.43
CA LEU A 219 25.84 18.03 -0.10
C LEU A 219 27.02 18.63 -0.91
N ARG A 220 27.77 17.78 -1.62
CA ARG A 220 28.95 18.14 -2.42
C ARG A 220 28.61 18.45 -3.87
N ASP A 221 27.67 17.73 -4.46
CA ASP A 221 27.22 17.95 -5.85
C ASP A 221 26.26 19.15 -5.92
N THR A 222 26.74 20.28 -6.46
CA THR A 222 25.94 21.50 -6.60
C THR A 222 24.75 21.32 -7.55
N ALA A 223 24.80 20.37 -8.49
CA ALA A 223 23.68 20.08 -9.39
C ALA A 223 22.43 19.59 -8.64
N ALA A 224 22.61 19.00 -7.45
CA ALA A 224 21.52 18.53 -6.61
C ALA A 224 20.64 19.68 -6.06
N ARG A 225 21.07 20.95 -6.20
CA ARG A 225 20.30 22.15 -5.84
C ARG A 225 19.38 22.67 -6.94
N HIS A 226 19.60 22.26 -8.19
CA HIS A 226 18.89 22.80 -9.37
C HIS A 226 17.83 21.84 -9.94
N VAL A 227 17.37 20.87 -9.14
CA VAL A 227 16.32 19.92 -9.52
C VAL A 227 14.95 20.52 -9.17
N SER A 228 14.14 20.78 -10.20
CA SER A 228 12.81 21.42 -10.03
C SER A 228 11.78 20.43 -9.48
N VAL A 229 10.91 20.94 -8.61
CA VAL A 229 9.85 20.20 -7.90
C VAL A 229 8.51 20.17 -8.67
N VAL A 230 8.42 20.86 -9.83
CA VAL A 230 7.19 21.04 -10.59
C VAL A 230 7.39 20.57 -12.03
N ASP A 231 6.34 19.97 -12.62
CA ASP A 231 6.23 19.52 -14.02
C ASP A 231 7.13 20.31 -14.97
N SER A 232 8.19 19.65 -15.46
CA SER A 232 9.00 19.80 -16.69
C SER A 232 9.14 21.15 -17.43
N ILE A 233 8.67 22.27 -16.91
CA ILE A 233 8.57 23.53 -17.63
C ILE A 233 9.73 24.43 -17.17
N ILE A 234 10.84 24.23 -17.88
CA ILE A 234 11.95 25.18 -18.09
C ILE A 234 12.72 25.53 -16.79
N SER A 235 13.60 24.62 -16.34
CA SER A 235 14.80 25.05 -15.60
C SER A 235 15.87 25.49 -16.61
N ARG A 236 16.20 26.78 -16.63
CA ARG A 236 17.25 27.36 -17.50
C ARG A 236 18.67 27.06 -17.00
N ASP A 237 18.80 26.52 -15.79
CA ASP A 237 20.09 26.15 -15.21
C ASP A 237 20.44 24.71 -15.59
N ASN A 238 21.22 24.56 -16.65
CA ASN A 238 21.70 23.28 -17.16
C ASN A 238 22.87 22.72 -16.31
N VAL A 239 22.77 22.80 -14.98
CA VAL A 239 23.81 22.26 -14.10
C VAL A 239 23.82 20.74 -14.27
N ARG A 240 24.95 20.22 -14.73
CA ARG A 240 25.16 18.78 -14.92
C ARG A 240 25.61 18.21 -13.60
N GLY A 241 24.93 17.15 -13.14
CA GLY A 241 25.45 16.35 -12.06
C GLY A 241 26.67 15.57 -12.49
N THR A 242 27.29 14.91 -11.52
CA THR A 242 28.56 14.19 -11.74
C THR A 242 28.38 12.70 -11.99
N ALA A 243 27.19 12.14 -11.73
CA ALA A 243 26.93 10.72 -11.83
C ALA A 243 26.46 10.30 -13.23
N MET A 244 26.61 9.00 -13.51
CA MET A 244 26.22 8.35 -14.75
C MET A 244 25.48 7.04 -14.48
N LEU A 245 24.45 6.78 -15.27
CA LEU A 245 23.73 5.51 -15.30
C LEU A 245 23.97 4.83 -16.65
N ARG A 246 24.47 3.60 -16.61
CA ARG A 246 24.63 2.74 -17.77
C ARG A 246 23.82 1.48 -17.56
N GLY A 247 23.38 0.89 -18.66
CA GLY A 247 22.60 -0.32 -18.53
C GLY A 247 22.02 -0.88 -19.80
N ARG A 248 21.25 -1.94 -19.60
CA ARG A 248 20.46 -2.58 -20.65
C ARG A 248 19.00 -2.66 -20.26
N ILE A 249 18.11 -2.40 -21.20
CA ILE A 249 16.67 -2.49 -21.01
C ILE A 249 16.13 -3.65 -21.84
N LEU A 250 15.46 -4.56 -21.15
CA LEU A 250 14.82 -5.73 -21.73
C LEU A 250 13.31 -5.63 -21.55
N ARG A 251 12.57 -6.34 -22.40
CA ARG A 251 11.14 -6.62 -22.18
C ARG A 251 10.98 -7.90 -21.36
N ALA A 252 9.77 -8.19 -20.91
CA ALA A 252 9.44 -9.41 -20.16
C ALA A 252 9.82 -10.71 -20.90
N ASP A 253 9.81 -10.71 -22.24
CA ASP A 253 10.23 -11.83 -23.09
C ASP A 253 11.76 -11.92 -23.29
N ARG A 254 12.53 -11.09 -22.56
CA ARG A 254 13.99 -10.93 -22.65
C ARG A 254 14.49 -10.32 -23.97
N SER A 255 13.61 -9.87 -24.86
CA SER A 255 14.01 -9.11 -26.03
C SER A 255 14.53 -7.72 -25.64
N PRO A 256 15.45 -7.11 -26.40
CA PRO A 256 15.86 -5.74 -26.19
C PRO A 256 14.72 -4.73 -26.32
N ALA A 257 14.55 -3.86 -25.35
CA ALA A 257 13.66 -2.70 -25.44
C ALA A 257 14.34 -1.57 -26.24
N ALA A 258 14.47 -1.77 -27.55
CA ALA A 258 15.11 -0.82 -28.45
C ALA A 258 14.48 0.58 -28.38
N PHE A 259 15.32 1.61 -28.44
CA PHE A 259 14.91 3.02 -28.50
C PHE A 259 14.08 3.53 -27.30
N ALA A 260 14.05 2.77 -26.20
CA ALA A 260 13.43 3.18 -24.95
C ALA A 260 14.03 4.51 -24.47
N ALA A 261 13.16 5.45 -24.10
CA ALA A 261 13.58 6.71 -23.50
C ALA A 261 13.85 6.48 -22.01
N VAL A 262 15.00 6.95 -21.53
CA VAL A 262 15.43 6.88 -20.14
C VAL A 262 15.66 8.29 -19.64
N GLY A 263 14.89 8.73 -18.65
CA GLY A 263 14.98 10.08 -18.11
C GLY A 263 15.08 10.11 -16.58
N VAL A 264 15.48 11.26 -16.03
CA VAL A 264 15.46 11.51 -14.59
C VAL A 264 14.34 12.49 -14.25
N ILE A 265 13.38 12.07 -13.42
CA ILE A 265 12.25 12.89 -13.00
C ILE A 265 12.73 14.18 -12.31
N GLY A 266 12.06 15.30 -12.60
CA GLY A 266 12.40 16.63 -12.06
C GLY A 266 13.57 17.31 -12.78
N THR A 267 14.08 16.71 -13.87
CA THR A 267 15.16 17.25 -14.68
C THR A 267 14.84 17.14 -16.18
N GLY A 268 15.58 17.87 -17.02
CA GLY A 268 15.56 17.68 -18.47
C GLY A 268 16.49 16.58 -18.98
N ARG A 269 17.09 15.75 -18.10
CA ARG A 269 18.05 14.71 -18.51
C ARG A 269 17.31 13.52 -19.09
N VAL A 270 17.59 13.23 -20.36
CA VAL A 270 17.04 12.08 -21.09
C VAL A 270 18.07 11.52 -22.06
N THR A 271 18.08 10.21 -22.23
CA THR A 271 18.82 9.49 -23.27
C THR A 271 17.89 8.46 -23.92
N ARG A 272 18.34 7.83 -25.01
CA ARG A 272 17.63 6.71 -25.64
C ARG A 272 18.54 5.50 -25.69
N ALA A 273 17.95 4.34 -25.41
CA ALA A 273 18.62 3.07 -25.65
C ALA A 273 18.83 2.82 -27.15
N ASP A 274 19.89 2.10 -27.50
CA ASP A 274 20.14 1.68 -28.87
C ASP A 274 19.25 0.49 -29.29
N SER A 275 19.51 -0.06 -30.48
CA SER A 275 18.78 -1.22 -31.02
C SER A 275 18.97 -2.51 -30.21
N SER A 276 20.06 -2.60 -29.44
CA SER A 276 20.36 -3.71 -28.54
C SER A 276 19.83 -3.50 -27.11
N GLY A 277 19.18 -2.35 -26.86
CA GLY A 277 18.63 -1.96 -25.57
C GLY A 277 19.67 -1.36 -24.61
N LEU A 278 20.89 -1.12 -25.05
CA LEU A 278 21.95 -0.51 -24.24
C LEU A 278 21.79 1.01 -24.19
N PHE A 279 22.06 1.62 -23.04
CA PHE A 279 22.00 3.07 -22.88
C PHE A 279 23.09 3.59 -21.93
N SER A 280 23.42 4.87 -22.07
CA SER A 280 24.26 5.63 -21.14
C SER A 280 23.62 7.01 -20.92
N LEU A 281 23.36 7.35 -19.66
CA LEU A 281 22.81 8.63 -19.24
C LEU A 281 23.79 9.32 -18.28
N GLU A 282 24.38 10.40 -18.75
CA GLU A 282 25.34 11.21 -17.99
C GLU A 282 24.68 12.45 -17.36
N GLY A 283 25.40 13.09 -16.45
CA GLY A 283 24.98 14.38 -15.91
C GLY A 283 23.90 14.27 -14.85
N ILE A 284 23.79 13.12 -14.19
CA ILE A 284 22.80 12.85 -13.14
C ILE A 284 23.30 13.48 -11.83
N ALA A 285 22.48 14.32 -11.22
CA ALA A 285 22.80 14.92 -9.92
C ALA A 285 22.83 13.83 -8.84
N ALA A 286 23.87 13.85 -8.00
CA ALA A 286 24.00 12.90 -6.90
C ALA A 286 22.82 12.99 -5.90
N GLY A 287 22.61 11.90 -5.17
CA GLY A 287 21.48 11.64 -4.29
C GLY A 287 20.49 10.61 -4.86
N THR A 288 19.39 10.37 -4.15
CA THR A 288 18.29 9.53 -4.62
C THR A 288 17.58 10.21 -5.79
N ARG A 289 17.45 9.50 -6.92
CA ARG A 289 16.81 9.97 -8.14
C ARG A 289 15.86 8.89 -8.67
N THR A 290 14.71 9.32 -9.19
CA THR A 290 13.80 8.40 -9.89
C THR A 290 14.05 8.45 -11.39
N ILE A 291 14.39 7.28 -11.92
CA ILE A 291 14.54 7.02 -13.35
C ILE A 291 13.17 6.64 -13.91
N ASP A 292 12.77 7.34 -14.96
CA ASP A 292 11.56 7.05 -15.75
C ASP A 292 11.98 6.41 -17.07
N ILE A 293 11.50 5.19 -17.31
CA ILE A 293 11.79 4.43 -18.53
C ILE A 293 10.50 4.21 -19.31
N ARG A 294 10.48 4.70 -20.55
CA ARG A 294 9.35 4.59 -21.46
C ARG A 294 9.76 3.87 -22.73
N SER A 295 9.02 2.82 -23.08
CA SER A 295 9.17 2.10 -24.35
C SER A 295 7.80 1.80 -24.94
N VAL A 296 7.72 1.73 -26.27
CA VAL A 296 6.47 1.40 -26.97
C VAL A 296 6.06 -0.04 -26.61
N GLY A 297 4.77 -0.21 -26.30
CA GLY A 297 4.21 -1.52 -25.93
C GLY A 297 4.60 -2.01 -24.53
N SER A 298 5.14 -1.13 -23.68
CA SER A 298 5.48 -1.43 -22.27
C SER A 298 4.86 -0.41 -21.32
N LEU A 299 4.58 -0.81 -20.08
CA LEU A 299 4.21 0.12 -19.02
C LEU A 299 5.40 1.02 -18.66
N PRO A 300 5.19 2.32 -18.38
CA PRO A 300 6.24 3.17 -17.84
C PRO A 300 6.79 2.58 -16.54
N THR A 301 8.11 2.49 -16.44
CA THR A 301 8.79 1.99 -15.24
C THR A 301 9.43 3.15 -14.50
N LEU A 302 9.02 3.33 -13.24
CA LEU A 302 9.61 4.29 -12.32
C LEU A 302 10.47 3.55 -11.30
N GLN A 303 11.77 3.82 -11.29
CA GLN A 303 12.70 3.19 -10.35
C GLN A 303 13.55 4.23 -9.64
N SER A 304 13.51 4.21 -8.31
CA SER A 304 14.36 5.05 -7.48
C SER A 304 15.72 4.39 -7.30
N LEU A 305 16.79 5.12 -7.65
CA LEU A 305 18.19 4.70 -7.53
C LEU A 305 18.97 5.76 -6.76
N GLU A 306 20.06 5.36 -6.13
CA GLU A 306 20.96 6.27 -5.44
C GLU A 306 22.26 6.45 -6.21
N PHE A 307 22.70 7.70 -6.33
CA PHE A 307 23.92 8.06 -7.02
C PHE A 307 24.85 8.84 -6.07
N ALA A 308 26.03 8.30 -5.77
CA ALA A 308 27.07 9.08 -5.12
C ALA A 308 27.72 10.06 -6.12
N THR A 309 28.44 11.06 -5.62
CA THR A 309 29.17 12.03 -6.45
C THR A 309 30.18 11.31 -7.34
N GLY A 310 30.11 11.54 -8.65
CA GLY A 310 30.97 10.90 -9.65
C GLY A 310 30.69 9.41 -9.89
N ALA A 311 29.64 8.84 -9.30
CA ALA A 311 29.36 7.42 -9.41
C ALA A 311 28.95 7.01 -10.83
N VAL A 312 29.42 5.84 -11.25
CA VAL A 312 28.92 5.12 -12.43
C VAL A 312 28.13 3.93 -11.94
N LEU A 313 26.82 3.92 -12.20
CA LEU A 313 25.95 2.82 -11.85
C LEU A 313 25.64 2.00 -13.10
N ASP A 314 25.98 0.71 -13.07
CA ASP A 314 25.65 -0.26 -14.10
C ASP A 314 24.50 -1.17 -13.62
N THR A 315 23.38 -1.16 -14.34
CA THR A 315 22.22 -2.01 -13.98
C THR A 315 21.37 -2.38 -15.19
N SER A 316 20.45 -3.33 -15.02
CA SER A 316 19.51 -3.75 -16.06
C SER A 316 18.06 -3.59 -15.63
N PHE A 317 17.21 -3.20 -16.57
CA PHE A 317 15.78 -3.01 -16.34
C PHE A 317 14.99 -4.01 -17.18
N VAL A 318 13.90 -4.54 -16.62
CA VAL A 318 12.94 -5.38 -17.34
C VAL A 318 11.59 -4.68 -17.33
N LEU A 319 11.09 -4.30 -18.50
CA LEU A 319 9.83 -3.60 -18.63
C LEU A 319 8.65 -4.57 -18.65
N ALA A 320 7.63 -4.25 -17.86
CA ALA A 320 6.36 -4.94 -17.92
C ALA A 320 5.64 -4.62 -19.24
N PRO A 321 5.03 -5.61 -19.91
CA PRO A 321 4.28 -5.36 -21.13
C PRO A 321 3.11 -4.43 -20.83
N LEU A 322 2.81 -3.53 -21.76
CA LEU A 322 1.56 -2.79 -21.71
C LEU A 322 0.44 -3.82 -21.93
N PRO A 323 -0.51 -4.00 -21.00
CA PRO A 323 -1.60 -4.93 -21.22
C PRO A 323 -2.33 -4.46 -22.48
N GLN A 324 -2.29 -5.29 -23.52
CA GLN A 324 -3.19 -5.10 -24.65
C GLN A 324 -4.58 -5.42 -24.12
N ILE A 325 -5.32 -4.37 -23.77
CA ILE A 325 -6.77 -4.45 -23.78
C ILE A 325 -7.08 -4.69 -25.25
N LEU A 326 -7.24 -5.96 -25.62
CA LEU A 326 -7.80 -6.31 -26.92
C LEU A 326 -9.07 -5.46 -27.01
N PRO A 327 -9.20 -4.56 -28.01
CA PRO A 327 -10.48 -3.91 -28.20
C PRO A 327 -11.46 -5.06 -28.27
N THR A 328 -12.41 -5.11 -27.34
CA THR A 328 -13.53 -6.03 -27.46
C THR A 328 -13.98 -5.83 -28.89
N LEU A 329 -13.80 -6.86 -29.72
CA LEU A 329 -14.22 -6.82 -31.10
C LEU A 329 -15.62 -6.23 -31.02
N LYS A 330 -15.80 -5.04 -31.63
CA LYS A 330 -17.12 -4.46 -31.83
C LYS A 330 -17.84 -5.33 -32.86
N THR A 331 -17.95 -6.63 -32.58
CA THR A 331 -19.08 -7.40 -33.04
C THR A 331 -20.23 -6.88 -32.20
N SER A 332 -21.07 -6.07 -32.82
CA SER A 332 -22.38 -5.65 -32.35
C SER A 332 -23.29 -6.83 -31.92
N GLU A 333 -22.79 -8.07 -31.97
CA GLU A 333 -23.45 -9.29 -31.56
C GLU A 333 -23.14 -9.71 -30.11
N ARG A 334 -21.94 -9.49 -29.55
CA ARG A 334 -21.62 -9.94 -28.17
C ARG A 334 -22.28 -9.10 -27.07
N TYR A 335 -22.47 -7.80 -27.29
CA TYR A 335 -23.23 -6.93 -26.36
C TYR A 335 -24.76 -7.04 -26.55
N ARG A 336 -25.24 -7.49 -27.73
CA ARG A 336 -26.62 -7.98 -27.86
C ARG A 336 -26.81 -9.28 -27.08
N ALA A 337 -25.81 -10.17 -27.13
CA ALA A 337 -25.81 -11.41 -26.38
C ALA A 337 -25.80 -11.19 -24.86
N SER A 338 -25.08 -10.23 -24.28
CA SER A 338 -25.10 -10.01 -22.80
C SER A 338 -26.49 -9.61 -22.28
N PHE A 339 -27.19 -8.68 -22.94
CA PHE A 339 -28.53 -8.25 -22.53
C PHE A 339 -29.62 -9.31 -22.75
N GLU A 340 -29.54 -10.07 -23.85
CA GLU A 340 -30.49 -11.15 -24.15
C GLU A 340 -30.17 -12.44 -23.36
N GLN A 341 -28.90 -12.82 -23.19
CA GLN A 341 -28.47 -13.99 -22.39
C GLN A 341 -28.53 -13.75 -20.88
N ALA A 342 -28.43 -12.50 -20.42
CA ALA A 342 -28.69 -12.16 -19.03
C ALA A 342 -30.16 -12.34 -18.63
N GLY A 343 -31.05 -12.69 -19.56
CA GLY A 343 -32.44 -13.09 -19.30
C GLY A 343 -33.39 -11.92 -19.02
N PHE A 344 -33.04 -10.68 -19.42
CA PHE A 344 -33.90 -9.50 -19.24
C PHE A 344 -35.29 -9.71 -19.87
N TYR A 345 -35.33 -10.14 -21.13
CA TYR A 345 -36.61 -10.37 -21.81
C TYR A 345 -37.35 -11.59 -21.28
N ASP A 346 -36.66 -12.61 -20.80
CA ASP A 346 -37.29 -13.78 -20.17
C ASP A 346 -37.97 -13.38 -18.86
N ARG A 347 -37.29 -12.62 -18.00
CA ARG A 347 -37.89 -12.09 -16.76
C ARG A 347 -39.01 -11.08 -17.03
N ARG A 348 -38.87 -10.27 -18.08
CA ARG A 348 -39.96 -9.38 -18.54
C ARG A 348 -41.20 -10.17 -18.96
N ARG A 349 -41.03 -11.29 -19.68
CA ARG A 349 -42.12 -12.19 -20.07
C ARG A 349 -42.76 -12.88 -18.87
N MET A 350 -41.99 -13.21 -17.83
CA MET A 350 -42.50 -13.75 -16.57
C MET A 350 -43.32 -12.72 -15.77
N GLY A 351 -43.08 -11.42 -15.96
CA GLY A 351 -43.90 -10.33 -15.43
C GLY A 351 -43.74 -10.05 -13.93
N LEU A 352 -42.77 -10.67 -13.27
CA LEU A 352 -42.51 -10.55 -11.84
C LEU A 352 -41.68 -9.29 -11.50
N GLY A 353 -42.09 -8.12 -11.99
CA GLY A 353 -41.36 -6.86 -11.76
C GLY A 353 -41.91 -5.71 -12.61
N ALA A 354 -41.19 -4.59 -12.66
CA ALA A 354 -41.41 -3.54 -13.64
C ALA A 354 -40.17 -3.40 -14.54
N PHE A 355 -40.40 -3.18 -15.83
CA PHE A 355 -39.34 -3.23 -16.84
C PHE A 355 -39.41 -1.99 -17.70
N VAL A 356 -38.28 -1.32 -17.85
CA VAL A 356 -38.11 -0.18 -18.76
C VAL A 356 -37.21 -0.63 -19.89
N THR A 357 -37.73 -0.62 -21.11
CA THR A 357 -36.96 -1.02 -22.30
C THR A 357 -36.23 0.16 -22.93
N GLU A 358 -35.26 -0.13 -23.79
CA GLU A 358 -34.60 0.89 -24.61
C GLU A 358 -35.60 1.76 -25.41
N SER A 359 -36.68 1.16 -25.91
CA SER A 359 -37.74 1.90 -26.60
C SER A 359 -38.53 2.81 -25.66
N ASP A 360 -38.74 2.42 -24.41
CA ASP A 360 -39.43 3.24 -23.41
C ASP A 360 -38.55 4.43 -23.00
N ILE A 361 -37.25 4.20 -22.77
CA ILE A 361 -36.26 5.24 -22.44
C ILE A 361 -36.19 6.28 -23.56
N ARG A 362 -36.10 5.83 -24.82
CA ARG A 362 -36.08 6.74 -25.98
C ARG A 362 -37.38 7.53 -26.14
N ARG A 363 -38.54 6.89 -25.94
CA ARG A 363 -39.85 7.54 -26.12
C ARG A 363 -40.09 8.64 -25.09
N HIS A 364 -39.65 8.43 -23.84
CA HIS A 364 -39.82 9.39 -22.76
C HIS A 364 -38.69 10.43 -22.69
N GLY A 365 -37.66 10.32 -23.54
CA GLY A 365 -36.55 11.28 -23.59
C GLY A 365 -35.74 11.34 -22.29
N ALA A 366 -35.62 10.22 -21.58
CA ALA A 366 -34.87 10.19 -20.32
C ALA A 366 -33.39 10.51 -20.58
N VAL A 367 -32.91 11.60 -19.98
CA VAL A 367 -31.53 12.10 -20.12
C VAL A 367 -30.58 11.46 -19.10
N ASP A 368 -31.12 10.86 -18.04
CA ASP A 368 -30.39 10.18 -16.97
C ASP A 368 -31.22 9.03 -16.37
N LEU A 369 -30.60 8.25 -15.48
CA LEU A 369 -31.22 7.10 -14.81
C LEU A 369 -32.43 7.50 -13.95
N THR A 370 -32.36 8.64 -13.26
CA THR A 370 -33.45 9.12 -12.40
C THR A 370 -34.70 9.37 -13.22
N ASN A 371 -34.57 10.04 -14.37
CA ASN A 371 -35.66 10.30 -15.29
C ASN A 371 -36.26 9.00 -15.85
N ALA A 372 -35.43 7.98 -16.09
CA ALA A 372 -35.90 6.69 -16.55
C ALA A 372 -36.69 5.90 -15.47
N LEU A 373 -36.50 6.24 -14.19
CA LEU A 373 -37.17 5.60 -13.05
C LEU A 373 -38.45 6.32 -12.60
N ILE A 374 -38.67 7.57 -13.03
CA ILE A 374 -39.89 8.32 -12.70
C ILE A 374 -41.10 7.64 -13.35
N GLY A 375 -42.12 7.36 -12.53
CA GLY A 375 -43.35 6.69 -12.97
C GLY A 375 -43.23 5.18 -13.11
N VAL A 376 -42.06 4.59 -12.84
CA VAL A 376 -41.90 3.13 -12.80
C VAL A 376 -42.60 2.56 -11.57
N ARG A 377 -43.44 1.56 -11.78
CA ARG A 377 -44.21 0.90 -10.71
C ARG A 377 -43.29 0.39 -9.61
N GLY A 378 -43.54 0.83 -8.37
CA GLY A 378 -42.77 0.43 -7.19
C GLY A 378 -41.65 1.39 -6.80
N ILE A 379 -41.36 2.41 -7.63
CA ILE A 379 -40.38 3.45 -7.33
C ILE A 379 -41.08 4.75 -6.93
N ARG A 380 -40.58 5.37 -5.86
CA ARG A 380 -40.89 6.74 -5.47
C ARG A 380 -39.61 7.55 -5.52
N VAL A 381 -39.58 8.58 -6.35
CA VAL A 381 -38.41 9.46 -6.49
C VAL A 381 -38.64 10.73 -5.66
N ASP A 382 -37.83 10.94 -4.61
CA ASP A 382 -37.86 12.17 -3.81
C ASP A 382 -36.89 13.20 -4.35
N GLY A 383 -37.34 14.44 -4.62
CA GLY A 383 -36.45 15.57 -4.95
C GLY A 383 -36.45 16.08 -6.40
N GLY A 384 -37.43 15.72 -7.23
CA GLY A 384 -37.56 16.24 -8.60
C GLY A 384 -36.55 15.68 -9.61
N VAL A 385 -36.75 16.04 -10.88
CA VAL A 385 -36.20 15.38 -12.09
C VAL A 385 -34.67 15.19 -12.07
N VAL A 386 -33.89 16.18 -11.64
CA VAL A 386 -32.41 16.16 -11.80
C VAL A 386 -31.67 15.66 -10.56
N ARG A 387 -32.34 15.56 -9.40
CA ARG A 387 -31.69 15.17 -8.13
C ARG A 387 -32.43 14.15 -7.29
N GLY A 388 -33.33 13.44 -7.93
CA GLY A 388 -34.27 12.55 -7.28
C GLY A 388 -33.65 11.22 -6.87
N MET A 389 -33.69 10.84 -5.60
CA MET A 389 -33.29 9.49 -5.19
C MET A 389 -34.47 8.52 -5.30
N PRO A 390 -34.30 7.36 -5.95
CA PRO A 390 -35.34 6.35 -6.00
C PRO A 390 -35.40 5.57 -4.69
N TYR A 391 -36.58 5.58 -4.09
CA TYR A 391 -36.93 4.80 -2.92
C TYR A 391 -37.99 3.76 -3.27
N MET A 392 -38.00 2.67 -2.52
CA MET A 392 -39.09 1.69 -2.53
C MET A 392 -39.81 1.71 -1.19
N ARG A 393 -40.98 1.07 -1.15
CA ARG A 393 -41.74 0.91 0.08
C ARG A 393 -41.07 -0.13 0.98
N GLY A 394 -40.71 0.27 2.20
CA GLY A 394 -40.18 -0.63 3.23
C GLY A 394 -41.30 -1.27 4.05
N PHE A 395 -40.93 -1.93 5.15
CA PHE A 395 -41.90 -2.44 6.11
C PHE A 395 -42.63 -1.26 6.82
N GLY A 396 -43.96 -1.36 6.91
CA GLY A 396 -44.82 -0.29 7.44
C GLY A 396 -45.06 0.85 6.44
N GLN A 397 -45.20 2.08 6.95
CA GLN A 397 -45.30 3.30 6.12
C GLN A 397 -43.92 3.92 5.83
N SER A 398 -42.83 3.16 5.98
CA SER A 398 -41.46 3.62 5.74
C SER A 398 -41.06 3.47 4.27
N THR A 399 -40.11 4.28 3.83
CA THR A 399 -39.42 4.07 2.55
C THR A 399 -37.97 3.69 2.79
N CYS A 400 -37.41 2.92 1.87
CA CYS A 400 -36.04 2.45 1.98
C CYS A 400 -35.32 2.51 0.63
N ILE A 401 -34.00 2.42 0.69
CA ILE A 401 -33.11 2.44 -0.47
C ILE A 401 -33.05 1.02 -1.06
N PRO A 402 -33.33 0.85 -2.36
CA PRO A 402 -33.20 -0.44 -3.02
C PRO A 402 -31.72 -0.81 -3.24
N VAL A 403 -31.45 -2.08 -3.46
CA VAL A 403 -30.12 -2.55 -3.89
C VAL A 403 -29.97 -2.31 -5.39
N PHE A 404 -28.83 -1.78 -5.82
CA PHE A 404 -28.55 -1.50 -7.23
C PHE A 404 -27.60 -2.52 -7.84
N PHE A 405 -27.84 -2.85 -9.09
CA PHE A 405 -26.96 -3.67 -9.92
C PHE A 405 -26.75 -2.99 -11.27
N VAL A 406 -25.53 -3.06 -11.79
CA VAL A 406 -25.14 -2.58 -13.12
C VAL A 406 -24.52 -3.75 -13.88
N ASP A 407 -25.14 -4.13 -14.98
CA ASP A 407 -24.73 -5.27 -15.81
C ASP A 407 -24.50 -6.57 -15.01
N GLY A 408 -25.32 -6.79 -13.98
CA GLY A 408 -25.27 -7.95 -13.10
C GLY A 408 -24.32 -7.81 -11.91
N LEU A 409 -23.50 -6.75 -11.83
CA LEU A 409 -22.62 -6.47 -10.71
C LEU A 409 -23.28 -5.54 -9.71
N ARG A 410 -23.13 -5.82 -8.41
CA ARG A 410 -23.71 -5.02 -7.34
C ARG A 410 -23.04 -3.66 -7.24
N PHE A 411 -23.84 -2.60 -7.11
CA PHE A 411 -23.39 -1.24 -6.86
C PHE A 411 -23.93 -0.77 -5.50
N LEU A 412 -23.03 -0.32 -4.61
CA LEU A 412 -23.41 0.12 -3.26
C LEU A 412 -24.01 1.51 -3.32
N VAL A 413 -25.17 1.70 -2.66
CA VAL A 413 -25.81 3.00 -2.49
C VAL A 413 -26.47 3.04 -1.11
N ASP A 414 -26.13 4.02 -0.28
CA ASP A 414 -26.66 4.19 1.09
C ASP A 414 -27.29 5.57 1.34
N GLY A 415 -27.33 6.44 0.33
CA GLY A 415 -28.03 7.73 0.41
C GLY A 415 -28.11 8.50 -0.91
N PRO A 416 -28.85 9.62 -0.93
CA PRO A 416 -29.21 10.33 -2.16
C PRO A 416 -28.05 11.15 -2.74
N TRP A 417 -27.34 11.85 -1.86
CA TRP A 417 -26.27 12.79 -2.19
C TRP A 417 -25.16 12.65 -1.17
N PRO A 418 -23.93 13.07 -1.54
CA PRO A 418 -22.83 13.05 -0.60
C PRO A 418 -23.16 13.91 0.64
N GLY A 419 -23.04 13.32 1.83
CA GLY A 419 -23.46 13.97 3.07
C GLY A 419 -23.14 13.15 4.32
N PRO A 420 -23.35 13.70 5.52
CA PRO A 420 -23.04 13.02 6.77
C PRO A 420 -23.82 11.70 6.89
N GLY A 421 -23.10 10.59 7.04
CA GLY A 421 -23.68 9.25 7.16
C GLY A 421 -24.02 8.56 5.82
N VAL A 422 -23.63 9.15 4.68
CA VAL A 422 -23.78 8.57 3.33
C VAL A 422 -22.39 8.31 2.76
N VAL A 423 -21.99 7.04 2.67
CA VAL A 423 -20.67 6.61 2.18
C VAL A 423 -20.70 6.36 0.67
N TYR A 424 -21.81 5.86 0.15
CA TYR A 424 -22.02 5.52 -1.25
C TYR A 424 -23.25 6.27 -1.80
N PRO A 425 -23.07 7.53 -2.25
CA PRO A 425 -24.20 8.34 -2.69
C PRO A 425 -24.71 7.88 -4.07
N TYR A 426 -26.02 7.96 -4.28
CA TYR A 426 -26.67 7.66 -5.55
C TYR A 426 -26.13 8.52 -6.71
N SER A 427 -25.59 9.71 -6.43
CA SER A 427 -24.91 10.55 -7.42
C SER A 427 -23.73 9.86 -8.11
N ASP A 428 -23.04 8.94 -7.43
CA ASP A 428 -21.91 8.22 -8.03
C ASP A 428 -22.39 7.23 -9.08
N LEU A 429 -23.52 6.56 -8.83
CA LEU A 429 -24.17 5.69 -9.80
C LEU A 429 -24.61 6.48 -11.06
N LEU A 430 -25.11 7.71 -10.88
CA LEU A 430 -25.47 8.60 -11.99
C LEU A 430 -24.24 9.05 -12.81
N GLY A 431 -23.09 9.21 -12.17
CA GLY A 431 -21.83 9.55 -12.84
C GLY A 431 -21.24 8.40 -13.65
N VAL A 432 -21.46 7.16 -13.20
CA VAL A 432 -20.97 5.95 -13.88
C VAL A 432 -21.87 5.55 -15.06
N ILE A 433 -23.19 5.81 -14.96
CA ILE A 433 -24.15 5.46 -16.01
C ILE A 433 -24.83 6.73 -16.55
N PRO A 434 -24.25 7.37 -17.59
CA PRO A 434 -24.97 8.43 -18.29
C PRO A 434 -26.25 7.85 -18.93
N GLY A 435 -27.35 8.60 -18.94
CA GLY A 435 -28.65 8.11 -19.42
C GLY A 435 -28.62 7.58 -20.86
N SER A 436 -27.73 8.12 -21.69
CA SER A 436 -27.50 7.67 -23.06
C SER A 436 -26.90 6.26 -23.18
N GLN A 437 -26.36 5.70 -22.09
CA GLN A 437 -25.83 4.34 -22.04
C GLN A 437 -26.81 3.33 -21.46
N ILE A 438 -27.99 3.74 -20.99
CA ILE A 438 -28.98 2.80 -20.43
C ILE A 438 -29.70 2.08 -21.58
N LYS A 439 -29.66 0.76 -21.55
CA LYS A 439 -30.33 -0.15 -22.50
C LYS A 439 -31.63 -0.71 -21.92
N GLY A 440 -31.69 -0.96 -20.62
CA GLY A 440 -32.91 -1.40 -19.95
C GLY A 440 -32.79 -1.38 -18.43
N ILE A 441 -33.93 -1.37 -17.75
CA ILE A 441 -34.00 -1.35 -16.28
C ILE A 441 -35.02 -2.39 -15.82
N GLU A 442 -34.67 -3.15 -14.79
CA GLU A 442 -35.56 -4.05 -14.06
C GLU A 442 -35.76 -3.53 -12.63
N VAL A 443 -37.01 -3.51 -12.17
CA VAL A 443 -37.38 -3.03 -10.85
C VAL A 443 -38.19 -4.11 -10.13
N TYR A 444 -37.67 -4.55 -8.99
CA TYR A 444 -38.25 -5.59 -8.15
C TYR A 444 -38.55 -5.04 -6.77
N ALA A 445 -39.80 -4.61 -6.56
CA ALA A 445 -40.22 -3.91 -5.34
C ALA A 445 -40.82 -4.82 -4.25
N SER A 446 -40.76 -6.14 -4.41
CA SER A 446 -41.23 -7.10 -3.41
C SER A 446 -40.33 -8.34 -3.37
N ALA A 447 -40.06 -8.87 -2.18
CA ALA A 447 -39.15 -10.01 -1.99
C ALA A 447 -39.51 -11.24 -2.83
N GLY A 448 -40.80 -11.53 -3.02
CA GLY A 448 -41.27 -12.65 -3.85
C GLY A 448 -41.15 -12.43 -5.37
N SER A 449 -40.76 -11.23 -5.80
CA SER A 449 -40.55 -10.89 -7.21
C SER A 449 -39.07 -10.84 -7.61
N ILE A 450 -38.15 -10.76 -6.62
CA ILE A 450 -36.72 -10.60 -6.88
C ILE A 450 -36.12 -11.94 -7.32
N PRO A 451 -35.44 -12.00 -8.49
CA PRO A 451 -34.69 -13.18 -8.90
C PRO A 451 -33.57 -13.49 -7.88
N PRO A 452 -33.26 -14.77 -7.60
CA PRO A 452 -32.29 -15.16 -6.57
C PRO A 452 -30.92 -14.48 -6.71
N GLN A 453 -30.45 -14.27 -7.95
CA GLN A 453 -29.17 -13.63 -8.24
C GLN A 453 -29.12 -12.12 -7.91
N TYR A 454 -30.27 -11.47 -7.72
CA TYR A 454 -30.39 -10.06 -7.37
C TYR A 454 -31.01 -9.86 -5.99
N HIS A 455 -31.18 -10.95 -5.23
CA HIS A 455 -31.68 -10.91 -3.87
C HIS A 455 -30.51 -10.85 -2.90
N VAL A 456 -30.45 -9.78 -2.10
CA VAL A 456 -29.48 -9.64 -1.02
C VAL A 456 -30.22 -9.81 0.32
N PRO A 457 -29.95 -10.86 1.09
CA PRO A 457 -30.60 -11.06 2.38
C PRO A 457 -30.33 -9.90 3.35
N ALA A 458 -31.36 -9.48 4.09
CA ALA A 458 -31.30 -8.45 5.14
C ALA A 458 -30.93 -7.01 4.68
N GLU A 459 -30.86 -6.76 3.37
CA GLU A 459 -30.51 -5.44 2.82
C GLU A 459 -31.52 -5.00 1.73
N GLY A 460 -32.00 -3.76 1.86
CA GLY A 460 -32.93 -3.15 0.91
C GLY A 460 -34.34 -3.73 0.95
N CYS A 461 -35.29 -3.00 0.39
CA CYS A 461 -36.72 -3.38 0.26
C CYS A 461 -37.05 -3.85 -1.16
N GLY A 462 -36.03 -3.97 -2.01
CA GLY A 462 -36.13 -4.41 -3.39
C GLY A 462 -34.85 -4.12 -4.17
N SER A 463 -34.84 -4.48 -5.45
CA SER A 463 -33.66 -4.39 -6.31
C SER A 463 -33.94 -3.63 -7.60
N ILE A 464 -32.98 -2.82 -8.04
CA ILE A 464 -32.96 -2.16 -9.34
C ILE A 464 -31.77 -2.68 -10.13
N VAL A 465 -32.03 -3.28 -11.29
CA VAL A 465 -31.00 -3.83 -12.17
C VAL A 465 -30.93 -2.99 -13.43
N ILE A 466 -29.76 -2.45 -13.74
CA ILE A 466 -29.54 -1.53 -14.84
C ILE A 466 -28.63 -2.22 -15.85
N TRP A 467 -29.08 -2.25 -17.10
CA TRP A 467 -28.33 -2.80 -18.21
C TRP A 467 -27.82 -1.68 -19.09
N THR A 468 -26.53 -1.68 -19.37
CA THR A 468 -25.89 -0.70 -20.23
C THR A 468 -25.76 -1.20 -21.68
N ARG A 469 -25.43 -0.28 -22.60
CA ARG A 469 -25.44 -0.52 -24.06
C ARG A 469 -24.32 -1.41 -24.58
#